data_AF-A0A9E2HXR1-F1
#
_entry.id   AF-A0A9E2HXR1-F1
#
_cell.length_a   1.000
_cell.length_b   1.000
_cell.length_c   1.000
_cell.angle_alpha   90.00
_cell.angle_beta   90.00
_cell.angle_gamma   90.00
#
_symmetry.space_group_name_H-M   'P 1'
#
loop_
_entity.id
_entity.type
_entity.pdbx_description
1 polymer ?
#
loop_
_entity_poly.entity_id
_entity_poly.type
_entity_poly.pdbx_seq_one_letter_code
_entity_poly.pdbx_strand_id
1 'polypeptide(L)' 'PLPTKKERTTLLTSPHKDKDSRDQYEIRVHKRMVDIVQPTDKTVDALMKLDLSAGVDVQISVD' A
#
# COMPACT_ATOMS: atom_id res chain seq x y z
N PRO A 1 -7.47 -0.20 11.05
CA PRO A 1 -6.52 0.52 10.17
C PRO A 1 -5.10 0.25 10.65
N LEU A 2 -4.27 -0.41 9.85
CA LEU A 2 -2.93 -0.79 10.27
C LEU A 2 -1.96 0.40 10.16
N PRO A 3 -0.86 0.42 10.93
CA PRO A 3 0.14 1.47 10.84
C PRO A 3 0.64 1.65 9.41
N THR A 4 0.58 2.89 8.90
CA THR A 4 1.06 3.23 7.56
C THR A 4 2.57 3.24 7.57
N LYS A 5 3.21 2.46 6.69
CA LYS A 5 4.66 2.57 6.48
C LYS A 5 4.94 3.83 5.68
N LYS A 6 5.82 4.69 6.19
CA LYS A 6 6.27 5.92 5.51
C LYS A 6 7.75 5.79 5.21
N GLU A 7 8.09 5.65 3.94
CA GLU A 7 9.47 5.58 3.48
C GLU A 7 9.86 6.94 2.92
N ARG A 8 10.89 7.56 3.51
CA ARG A 8 11.33 8.92 3.16
C ARG A 8 12.69 8.87 2.50
N THR A 9 12.79 9.49 1.34
CA THR A 9 14.03 9.57 0.56
C THR A 9 14.35 11.04 0.32
N THR A 10 15.60 11.42 0.57
CA THR A 10 16.09 12.77 0.33
C THR A 10 17.17 12.73 -0.73
N LEU A 11 16.97 13.45 -1.82
CA LEU A 11 17.88 13.51 -2.96
C LEU A 11 18.47 14.91 -3.10
N LEU A 12 19.64 15.01 -3.72
CA LEU A 12 20.20 16.29 -4.14
C LEU A 12 19.56 16.68 -5.46
N THR A 13 19.02 17.90 -5.52
CA THR A 13 18.41 18.43 -6.75
C THR A 13 19.48 18.93 -7.73
N SER A 14 20.62 19.39 -7.22
CA SER A 14 21.73 19.90 -8.04
C SER A 14 22.64 18.77 -8.52
N PRO A 15 23.05 18.77 -9.81
CA PRO A 15 24.01 17.78 -10.32
C PRO A 15 25.44 17.98 -9.78
N HIS A 16 25.80 19.18 -9.27
CA HIS A 16 27.12 19.42 -8.72
C HIS A 16 27.14 20.49 -7.61
N LYS A 17 27.96 20.26 -6.57
CA LYS A 17 28.35 21.20 -5.50
C LYS A 17 27.26 21.61 -4.49
N ASP A 18 26.01 21.85 -4.88
CA ASP A 18 25.01 22.39 -3.96
C ASP A 18 24.44 21.32 -3.02
N LYS A 19 24.95 21.26 -1.78
CA LYS A 19 24.58 20.24 -0.77
C LYS A 19 23.28 20.54 -0.01
N ASP A 20 22.89 21.81 0.02
CA ASP A 20 21.72 22.30 0.76
C ASP A 20 20.43 22.25 -0.07
N SER A 21 20.56 22.20 -1.40
CA SER A 21 19.46 21.96 -2.34
C SER A 21 19.04 20.49 -2.29
N ARG A 22 18.00 20.18 -1.50
CA ARG A 22 17.49 18.82 -1.29
C ARG A 22 16.00 18.72 -1.56
N ASP A 23 15.61 17.69 -2.32
CA ASP A 23 14.21 17.30 -2.47
C ASP A 23 13.88 16.14 -1.53
N GLN A 24 12.76 16.25 -0.83
CA GLN A 24 12.25 15.23 0.07
C GLN A 24 11.00 14.59 -0.52
N TYR A 25 11.09 13.29 -0.80
CA TYR A 25 9.96 12.50 -1.27
C TYR A 25 9.59 11.46 -0.23
N GLU A 26 8.34 11.01 -0.25
CA GLU A 26 7.92 9.87 0.54
C GLU A 26 6.97 8.95 -0.22
N ILE A 27 7.08 7.65 0.09
CA ILE A 27 6.13 6.63 -0.33
C ILE A 27 5.38 6.19 0.91
N ARG A 28 4.05 6.30 0.86
CA ARG A 28 3.16 5.87 1.96
C ARG A 28 2.42 4.61 1.55
N VAL A 29 2.66 3.53 2.28
CA VAL A 29 1.93 2.26 2.09
C VAL A 29 0.83 2.16 3.14
N HIS A 30 -0.41 2.18 2.68
CA HIS A 30 -1.60 2.07 3.53
C HIS A 30 -2.09 0.63 3.58
N LYS A 31 -2.08 0.02 4.78
CA LYS A 31 -2.55 -1.35 4.99
C LYS A 31 -3.94 -1.34 5.64
N ARG A 32 -4.86 -2.11 5.07
CA ARG A 32 -6.21 -2.32 5.61
C ARG A 32 -6.41 -3.82 5.83
N MET A 33 -7.06 -4.17 6.93
CA MET A 33 -7.44 -5.54 7.26
C MET A 33 -8.96 -5.59 7.33
N VAL A 34 -9.55 -6.58 6.70
CA VAL A 34 -10.98 -6.89 6.73
C VAL A 34 -11.09 -8.34 7.16
N ASP A 35 -11.87 -8.59 8.20
CA ASP A 35 -12.10 -9.92 8.73
C ASP A 35 -13.54 -10.36 8.43
N ILE A 36 -13.71 -11.61 7.99
CA ILE A 36 -14.99 -12.19 7.60
C ILE A 36 -15.28 -13.39 8.50
N VAL A 37 -16.15 -13.17 9.48
CA VAL A 37 -16.45 -14.15 10.54
C VAL A 37 -17.16 -15.41 10.02
N GLN A 38 -17.88 -15.33 8.90
CA GLN A 38 -18.56 -16.47 8.28
C GLN A 38 -18.36 -16.46 6.76
N PRO A 39 -17.34 -17.16 6.24
CA PRO A 39 -17.20 -17.32 4.80
C PRO A 39 -18.26 -18.31 4.29
N THR A 40 -19.23 -17.83 3.53
CA THR A 40 -20.05 -18.70 2.66
C THR A 40 -19.34 -18.90 1.33
N ASP A 41 -19.55 -20.04 0.66
CA ASP A 41 -18.93 -20.31 -0.66
C ASP A 41 -19.26 -19.21 -1.68
N LYS A 42 -20.50 -18.68 -1.61
CA LYS A 42 -20.96 -17.56 -2.44
C LYS A 42 -20.18 -16.26 -2.18
N THR A 43 -19.78 -16.01 -0.93
CA THR A 43 -18.99 -14.82 -0.58
C THR A 43 -17.53 -14.93 -0.97
N VAL A 44 -16.94 -16.14 -1.00
CA VAL A 44 -15.58 -16.34 -1.51
C VAL A 44 -15.52 -16.06 -3.01
N ASP A 45 -16.48 -16.60 -3.77
CA ASP A 45 -16.59 -16.36 -5.21
C ASP A 45 -16.84 -14.88 -5.55
N ALA A 46 -17.60 -14.18 -4.71
CA ALA A 46 -17.88 -12.76 -4.89
C ALA A 46 -16.63 -11.88 -4.66
N LEU A 47 -15.76 -12.26 -3.72
CA LEU A 47 -14.53 -11.52 -3.43
C LEU A 47 -13.47 -11.71 -4.52
N MET A 48 -13.39 -12.90 -5.13
CA MET A 48 -12.49 -13.15 -6.26
C MET A 48 -12.93 -12.45 -7.55
N LYS A 49 -14.24 -12.20 -7.72
CA LYS A 49 -14.81 -11.50 -8.88
C LYS A 49 -14.92 -9.99 -8.70
N LEU A 50 -14.53 -9.46 -7.55
CA LEU A 50 -14.65 -8.04 -7.28
C LEU A 50 -13.59 -7.28 -8.11
N ASP A 51 -14.05 -6.34 -8.94
CA ASP A 51 -13.15 -5.46 -9.70
C ASP A 51 -12.48 -4.44 -8.77
N LEU A 52 -11.26 -4.79 -8.36
CA LEU A 52 -10.40 -3.90 -7.60
C LEU A 52 -9.60 -3.00 -8.54
N SER A 53 -9.34 -1.78 -8.13
CA SER A 53 -8.48 -0.86 -8.90
C SER A 53 -7.07 -1.43 -9.02
N ALA A 54 -6.45 -1.31 -10.20
CA ALA A 54 -5.13 -1.89 -10.54
C ALA A 54 -3.94 -1.49 -9.64
N GLY A 55 -4.13 -0.56 -8.70
CA GLY A 55 -3.10 -0.11 -7.75
C GLY A 55 -3.24 -0.66 -6.32
N VAL A 56 -4.15 -1.61 -6.09
CA VAL A 56 -4.39 -2.20 -4.76
C VAL A 56 -3.93 -3.65 -4.76
N ASP A 57 -3.00 -3.96 -3.85
CA ASP A 57 -2.57 -5.33 -3.57
C ASP A 57 -3.47 -5.95 -2.49
N VAL A 58 -3.91 -7.19 -2.71
CA VAL A 58 -4.81 -7.93 -1.80
C VAL A 58 -4.18 -9.27 -1.45
N GLN A 59 -4.03 -9.50 -0.15
CA GLN A 59 -3.58 -10.77 0.39
C GLN A 59 -4.73 -11.42 1.16
N ILE A 60 -5.05 -12.68 0.81
CA ILE A 60 -6.08 -13.47 1.47
C ILE A 60 -5.36 -14.59 2.23
N SER A 61 -5.59 -14.67 3.54
CA SER A 61 -5.19 -15.80 4.39
C SER A 61 -6.46 -16.52 4.85
N VAL A 62 -6.53 -17.82 4.63
CA VAL A 62 -7.58 -18.70 5.18
C VAL A 62 -6.93 -19.48 6.31
N ASP A 63 -7.41 -19.27 7.53
CA ASP A 63 -7.08 -20.12 8.69
C ASP A 63 -8.09 -21.29 8.80
#